data_AF-A0A939QQK1-F1
#
_entry.id   AF-A0A939QQK1-F1
#
_cell.length_a   1.000
_cell.length_b   1.000
_cell.length_c   1.000
_cell.angle_alpha   90.00
_cell.angle_beta   90.00
_cell.angle_gamma   90.00
#
_symmetry.space_group_name_H-M   'P 1'
#
loop_
_entity.id
_entity.type
_entity.pdbx_description
1 polymer ?
#
loop_
_entity_poly.entity_id
_entity_poly.type
_entity_poly.pdbx_seq_one_letter_code
_entity_poly.pdbx_strand_id
1 'polypeptide(L)'
;MADDELTASGQGASVSAADRRAERADLLLALAEEVNTAPCSALERLELLRLVEVQALDVRRAIVDEARVAGHSWREVAGVLGISEGEARRRYDDEEGL
;
A
#
# COMPACT_ATOMS: atom_id res chain seq x y z
N MET A 1 -9.09 -52.62 5.32
CA MET A 1 -9.32 -51.78 4.13
C MET A 1 -9.52 -50.38 4.68
N ALA A 2 -8.65 -49.46 4.27
CA ALA A 2 -8.48 -48.15 4.89
C ALA A 2 -9.63 -47.23 4.49
N ASP A 3 -10.33 -46.69 5.49
CA ASP A 3 -11.26 -45.59 5.34
C ASP A 3 -10.49 -44.26 5.50
N ASP A 4 -10.65 -43.41 4.48
CA ASP A 4 -10.67 -41.94 4.53
C ASP A 4 -9.76 -41.22 5.53
N GLU A 5 -8.54 -40.91 5.08
CA GLU A 5 -7.83 -39.70 5.53
C GLU A 5 -8.08 -38.58 4.52
N LEU A 6 -9.21 -37.89 4.70
CA LEU A 6 -9.51 -36.60 4.11
C LEU A 6 -8.72 -35.53 4.88
N THR A 7 -7.40 -35.46 4.67
CA THR A 7 -6.60 -34.34 5.17
C THR A 7 -6.86 -33.13 4.26
N ALA A 8 -7.83 -32.33 4.68
CA ALA A 8 -8.11 -30.99 4.18
C ALA A 8 -6.80 -30.18 4.17
N SER A 9 -6.17 -30.12 3.01
CA SER A 9 -4.98 -29.32 2.79
C SER A 9 -5.40 -27.89 2.47
N GLY A 10 -4.86 -26.94 3.23
CA GLY A 10 -4.61 -25.59 2.76
C GLY A 10 -5.78 -24.62 2.85
N GLN A 11 -6.20 -24.27 4.07
CA GLN A 11 -6.71 -22.92 4.32
C GLN A 11 -5.56 -21.95 4.02
N GLY A 12 -5.57 -21.35 2.82
CA GLY A 12 -4.73 -20.20 2.51
C GLY A 12 -5.06 -19.11 3.51
N ALA A 13 -4.16 -18.83 4.45
CA ALA A 13 -4.31 -17.73 5.37
C ALA A 13 -4.49 -16.46 4.54
N SER A 14 -5.70 -15.89 4.55
CA SER A 14 -5.97 -14.63 3.89
C SER A 14 -5.06 -13.59 4.55
N VAL A 15 -4.01 -13.15 3.85
CA VAL A 15 -3.14 -12.08 4.32
C VAL A 15 -4.04 -10.90 4.71
N SER A 16 -3.91 -10.37 5.92
CA SER A 16 -4.79 -9.27 6.33
C SER A 16 -4.44 -7.98 5.57
N ALA A 17 -5.35 -7.01 5.54
CA ALA A 17 -5.04 -5.70 4.94
C ALA A 17 -3.85 -5.02 5.64
N ALA A 18 -3.76 -5.20 6.97
CA ALA A 18 -2.65 -4.71 7.78
C ALA A 18 -1.32 -5.37 7.41
N ASP A 19 -1.29 -6.69 7.18
CA ASP A 19 -0.08 -7.42 6.80
C ASP A 19 0.41 -6.98 5.40
N ARG A 20 -0.51 -6.82 4.43
CA ARG A 20 -0.16 -6.29 3.10
C ARG A 20 0.41 -4.87 3.16
N ARG A 21 -0.11 -4.03 4.07
CA ARG A 21 0.41 -2.68 4.27
C ARG A 21 1.81 -2.70 4.89
N ALA A 22 2.05 -3.55 5.88
CA ALA A 22 3.37 -3.70 6.49
C ALA A 22 4.41 -4.14 5.45
N GLU A 23 4.11 -5.18 4.67
CA GLU A 23 4.99 -5.67 3.60
C GLU A 23 5.34 -4.57 2.57
N ARG A 24 4.33 -3.78 2.14
CA ARG A 24 4.56 -2.66 1.21
C ARG A 24 5.37 -1.52 1.84
N ALA A 25 5.18 -1.25 3.13
CA ALA A 25 5.96 -0.24 3.83
C ALA A 25 7.43 -0.65 3.97
N ASP A 26 7.69 -1.93 4.25
CA ASP A 26 9.05 -2.48 4.31
C ASP A 26 9.74 -2.40 2.93
N LEU A 27 9.02 -2.76 1.86
CA LEU A 27 9.52 -2.62 0.49
C LEU A 27 9.84 -1.15 0.14
N LEU A 28 8.95 -0.22 0.50
CA LEU A 28 9.16 1.21 0.27
C LEU A 28 10.42 1.72 0.97
N LEU A 29 10.66 1.29 2.21
CA LEU A 29 11.85 1.66 2.98
C LEU A 29 13.12 1.10 2.33
N ALA A 30 13.12 -0.18 1.93
CA ALA A 30 14.25 -0.80 1.26
C ALA A 30 14.61 -0.07 -0.05
N LEU A 31 13.60 0.25 -0.88
CA LEU A 31 13.80 0.99 -2.12
C LEU A 31 14.33 2.41 -1.89
N ALA A 32 13.81 3.12 -0.87
CA ALA A 32 14.29 4.45 -0.53
C ALA A 32 15.74 4.44 -0.05
N GLU A 33 16.17 3.39 0.66
CA GLU A 33 17.56 3.19 1.05
C GLU A 33 18.44 2.88 -0.16
N GLU A 34 17.97 2.02 -1.09
CA GLU A 34 18.68 1.67 -2.32
C GLU A 34 18.90 2.90 -3.21
N VAL A 35 17.89 3.76 -3.39
CA VAL A 35 18.02 5.05 -4.09
C VAL A 35 19.16 5.90 -3.51
N ASN A 36 19.32 5.92 -2.19
CA ASN A 36 20.31 6.77 -1.52
C ASN A 36 21.72 6.18 -1.54
N THR A 37 21.85 4.86 -1.49
CA THR A 37 23.12 4.19 -1.18
C THR A 37 23.72 3.44 -2.37
N ALA A 38 22.91 3.01 -3.34
CA ALA A 38 23.40 2.20 -4.44
C ALA A 38 24.21 3.04 -5.43
N PRO A 39 25.43 2.59 -5.82
CA PRO A 39 26.12 3.12 -6.98
C PRO A 39 25.36 2.66 -8.22
N CYS A 40 24.56 3.56 -8.80
CA CYS A 40 23.75 3.29 -9.98
C CYS A 40 23.90 4.41 -11.01
N SER A 41 23.66 4.08 -12.26
CA SER A 41 23.55 5.05 -13.35
C SER A 41 22.38 6.01 -13.11
N ALA A 42 22.39 7.15 -13.80
CA ALA A 42 21.30 8.12 -13.71
C ALA A 42 19.95 7.52 -14.12
N LEU A 43 19.93 6.57 -15.08
CA LEU A 43 18.71 5.91 -15.52
C LEU A 43 18.16 4.96 -14.45
N GLU A 44 19.01 4.09 -13.90
CA GLU A 44 18.62 3.18 -12.81
C GLU A 44 18.11 3.94 -11.58
N ARG A 45 18.72 5.10 -11.27
CA ARG A 45 18.24 5.96 -10.18
C ARG A 45 16.83 6.50 -10.44
N LEU A 46 16.52 6.87 -11.69
CA LEU A 46 15.17 7.32 -12.06
C LEU A 46 14.15 6.18 -11.98
N GLU A 47 14.54 4.97 -12.38
CA GLU A 47 13.68 3.77 -12.27
C GLU A 47 13.37 3.44 -10.80
N LEU A 48 14.38 3.49 -9.93
CA LEU A 48 14.20 3.29 -8.49
C LEU A 48 13.32 4.38 -7.86
N LEU A 49 13.55 5.65 -8.19
CA LEU A 49 12.69 6.76 -7.75
C LEU A 49 11.25 6.57 -8.19
N ARG A 50 11.03 6.14 -9.44
CA ARG A 50 9.69 5.86 -9.94
C ARG A 50 9.03 4.71 -9.17
N LEU A 51 9.79 3.67 -8.83
CA LEU A 51 9.28 2.55 -8.05
C LEU A 51 8.91 2.97 -6.63
N VAL A 52 9.73 3.81 -5.98
CA VAL A 52 9.42 4.44 -4.68
C VAL A 52 8.10 5.21 -4.74
N GLU A 53 7.89 6.04 -5.78
CA GLU A 53 6.64 6.80 -5.93
C GLU A 53 5.41 5.89 -6.04
N VAL A 54 5.50 4.81 -6.81
CA VAL A 54 4.40 3.85 -6.99
C VAL A 54 4.07 3.16 -5.67
N GLN A 55 5.09 2.63 -4.98
CA GLN A 55 4.88 1.96 -3.68
C GLN A 55 4.35 2.93 -2.61
N ALA A 56 4.84 4.18 -2.59
CA ALA A 56 4.36 5.20 -1.67
C ALA A 56 2.88 5.55 -1.92
N LEU A 57 2.43 5.57 -3.17
CA LEU A 57 1.03 5.79 -3.51
C LEU A 57 0.14 4.67 -2.99
N ASP A 58 0.54 3.41 -3.18
CA ASP A 58 -0.20 2.24 -2.74
C ASP A 58 -0.32 2.16 -1.21
N VAL A 59 0.78 2.43 -0.50
CA VAL A 59 0.76 2.51 0.97
C VAL A 59 -0.15 3.63 1.44
N ARG A 60 -0.10 4.79 0.79
CA ARG A 60 -0.94 5.93 1.16
C ARG A 60 -2.42 5.66 0.91
N ARG A 61 -2.79 4.98 -0.19
CA ARG A 61 -4.17 4.52 -0.45
C ARG A 61 -4.65 3.63 0.69
N ALA A 62 -3.89 2.60 1.05
CA ALA A 62 -4.27 1.69 2.14
C ALA A 62 -4.48 2.41 3.48
N ILE A 63 -3.61 3.38 3.82
CA ILE A 63 -3.76 4.20 5.04
C ILE A 63 -5.02 5.06 4.99
N VAL A 64 -5.31 5.67 3.83
CA VAL A 64 -6.52 6.47 3.65
C VAL A 64 -7.76 5.59 3.78
N ASP A 65 -7.79 4.42 3.16
CA ASP A 65 -8.90 3.46 3.26
C ASP A 65 -9.14 3.02 4.70
N GLU A 66 -8.08 2.67 5.44
CA GLU A 66 -8.15 2.35 6.86
C GLU A 66 -8.76 3.51 7.67
N ALA A 67 -8.33 4.74 7.41
CA ALA A 67 -8.87 5.92 8.08
C ALA A 67 -10.35 6.15 7.75
N ARG A 68 -10.75 5.93 6.50
CA ARG A 68 -12.14 6.05 6.05
C ARG A 68 -13.04 4.98 6.68
N VAL A 69 -12.57 3.73 6.75
CA VAL A 69 -13.26 2.62 7.43
C VAL A 69 -13.38 2.89 8.94
N ALA A 70 -12.37 3.51 9.55
CA ALA A 70 -12.40 3.93 10.96
C ALA A 70 -13.34 5.13 11.23
N GLY A 71 -13.96 5.70 10.19
CA GLY A 71 -14.94 6.77 10.31
C GLY A 71 -14.38 8.20 10.25
N HIS A 72 -13.08 8.37 9.98
CA HIS A 72 -12.50 9.71 9.80
C HIS A 72 -13.04 10.39 8.56
N SER A 73 -13.43 11.65 8.67
CA SER A 73 -13.95 12.44 7.56
C SER A 73 -12.88 12.76 6.51
N TRP A 74 -13.30 12.99 5.27
CA TRP A 74 -12.40 13.46 4.20
C TRP A 74 -11.65 14.75 4.57
N ARG A 75 -12.25 15.62 5.39
CA ARG A 75 -11.61 16.84 5.89
C ARG A 75 -10.43 16.52 6.80
N GLU A 76 -10.57 15.57 7.73
CA GLU A 76 -9.50 15.17 8.64
C GLU A 76 -8.36 14.50 7.88
N VAL A 77 -8.68 13.56 6.97
CA VAL A 77 -7.70 12.90 6.11
C VAL A 77 -6.94 13.92 5.26
N ALA A 78 -7.63 14.85 4.61
CA ALA A 78 -7.01 15.90 3.81
C ALA A 78 -6.11 16.81 4.66
N GLY A 79 -6.52 17.13 5.89
CA GLY A 79 -5.73 17.90 6.84
C GLY A 79 -4.40 17.24 7.20
N VAL A 80 -4.39 15.92 7.41
CA VAL A 80 -3.15 15.15 7.66
C VAL A 80 -2.26 15.10 6.42
N LEU A 81 -2.86 14.97 5.23
CA LEU A 81 -2.14 14.92 3.96
C LEU A 81 -1.64 16.30 3.48
N GLY A 82 -2.07 17.40 4.11
CA GLY A 82 -1.71 18.76 3.71
C GLY A 82 -2.30 19.17 2.35
N ILE A 83 -3.45 18.57 1.97
CA ILE A 83 -4.14 18.85 0.70
C ILE A 83 -5.57 19.32 0.96
N SER A 84 -6.26 19.77 -0.09
CA SER A 84 -7.69 20.12 0.04
C SER A 84 -8.57 18.87 0.14
N GLU A 85 -9.73 18.99 0.78
CA GLU A 85 -10.72 17.90 0.86
C GLU A 85 -11.11 17.37 -0.53
N GLY A 86 -11.31 18.27 -1.50
CA GLY A 86 -11.64 17.88 -2.88
C GLY A 86 -10.51 17.14 -3.59
N GLU A 87 -9.24 17.50 -3.34
CA GLU A 87 -8.08 16.78 -3.87
C GLU A 87 -7.94 15.39 -3.22
N ALA A 88 -8.17 15.28 -1.91
CA ALA A 88 -8.14 13.99 -1.22
C ALA A 88 -9.21 13.03 -1.77
N ARG A 89 -10.44 13.52 -1.98
CA ARG A 89 -11.51 12.73 -2.60
C ARG A 89 -11.14 12.29 -4.02
N ARG A 90 -10.80 13.22 -4.92
CA ARG A 90 -10.45 12.85 -6.31
C ARG A 90 -9.33 11.82 -6.43
N ARG A 91 -8.41 11.81 -5.47
CA ARG A 91 -7.17 11.01 -5.54
C ARG A 91 -7.27 9.65 -4.86
N TYR A 92 -8.16 9.52 -3.87
CA TYR A 92 -8.25 8.35 -2.99
C TYR A 92 -9.68 7.83 -2.79
N ASP A 93 -10.71 8.53 -3.28
CA ASP A 93 -12.08 8.04 -3.29
C ASP A 93 -12.25 7.16 -4.54
N ASP A 94 -12.12 5.84 -4.36
CA ASP A 94 -12.24 4.87 -5.46
C ASP A 94 -13.70 4.72 -5.97
N GLU A 95 -14.66 5.51 -5.47
CA GLU A 95 -16.06 5.53 -5.94
C GLU A 95 -16.25 6.04 -7.39
N GLU A 96 -15.26 6.64 -8.04
CA GLU A 96 -15.30 6.97 -9.48
C GLU A 96 -14.80 5.83 -10.40
N GLY A 97 -14.53 4.63 -9.85
CA GLY A 97 -13.79 3.56 -10.53
C GLY A 97 -14.51 2.23 -10.81
N LEU A 98 -15.85 2.12 -10.72
CA LEU A 98 -16.64 0.97 -11.18
C LEU A 98 -17.99 1.35 -11.78
#